data_AF-A0A1Z4ETG1-F1
#
_entry.id   AF-A0A1Z4ETG1-F1
#
_cell.length_a   1.000
_cell.length_b   1.000
_cell.length_c   1.000
_cell.angle_alpha   90.00
_cell.angle_beta   90.00
_cell.angle_gamma   90.00
#
_symmetry.space_group_name_H-M   'P 1'
#
loop_
_entity.id
_entity.type
_entity.pdbx_description
1 polymer ?
#
loop_
_entity_poly.entity_id
_entity_poly.type
_entity_poly.pdbx_seq_one_letter_code
_entity_poly.pdbx_strand_id
1 'polypeptide(L)'
;MVVPPRFDAYSAASKKVFEVFRDTTPLVEPLSIDEAFLDVSGLLRISGTPRDIAATLRAEVRRRAGPPITVGIARTKFLAKVASRQGKPDGLLVVEPHEELSFLRPLPVQALWGVGAITAEKLRVYGIHTVADLGESTLASMVGRAMGHQLHCLAHNVDPRRV
;
A
#
# COMPACT_ATOMS: atom_id res chain seq x y z
N MET A 1 7.24 11.60 -28.89
CA MET A 1 6.91 12.91 -28.31
C MET A 1 7.14 12.83 -26.82
N VAL A 2 7.98 13.70 -26.24
CA VAL A 2 8.27 13.76 -24.80
C VAL A 2 7.52 14.95 -24.23
N VAL A 3 6.78 14.75 -23.13
CA VAL A 3 6.06 15.84 -22.45
C VAL A 3 6.97 16.41 -21.34
N PRO A 4 7.25 17.72 -21.30
CA PRO A 4 8.12 18.30 -20.28
C PRO A 4 7.47 18.29 -18.90
N PRO A 5 8.24 18.07 -17.81
CA PRO A 5 7.70 18.03 -16.45
C PRO A 5 7.19 19.41 -16.02
N ARG A 6 6.02 19.43 -15.34
CA ARG A 6 5.39 20.64 -14.81
C ARG A 6 5.27 20.56 -13.29
N PHE A 7 6.37 20.77 -12.59
CA PHE A 7 6.45 20.60 -11.12
C PHE A 7 5.43 21.42 -10.33
N ASP A 8 5.14 22.65 -10.76
CA ASP A 8 4.14 23.50 -10.10
C ASP A 8 2.74 22.91 -10.21
N ALA A 9 2.39 22.32 -11.37
CA ALA A 9 1.10 21.68 -11.58
C ALA A 9 0.95 20.42 -10.72
N TYR A 10 2.01 19.61 -10.60
CA TYR A 10 2.01 18.42 -9.74
C TYR A 10 1.88 18.81 -8.27
N SER A 11 2.58 19.84 -7.84
CA SER A 11 2.53 20.34 -6.46
C SER A 11 1.15 20.92 -6.12
N ALA A 12 0.53 21.66 -7.04
CA ALA A 12 -0.82 22.19 -6.86
C ALA A 12 -1.87 21.07 -6.80
N ALA A 13 -1.77 20.05 -7.67
CA ALA A 13 -2.67 18.90 -7.63
C ALA A 13 -2.50 18.10 -6.32
N SER A 14 -1.26 17.85 -5.92
CA SER A 14 -0.92 17.19 -4.65
C SER A 14 -1.55 17.87 -3.44
N LYS A 15 -1.43 19.20 -3.33
CA LYS A 15 -2.07 19.96 -2.25
C LYS A 15 -3.57 19.70 -2.16
N LYS A 16 -4.27 19.74 -3.29
CA LYS A 16 -5.71 19.46 -3.36
C LYS A 16 -6.06 18.02 -2.97
N VAL A 17 -5.25 17.04 -3.40
CA VAL A 17 -5.43 15.64 -2.99
C VAL A 17 -5.28 15.50 -1.47
N PHE A 18 -4.23 16.07 -0.90
CA PHE A 18 -3.95 16.02 0.54
C PHE A 18 -4.96 16.81 1.38
N GLU A 19 -5.58 17.86 0.84
CA GLU A 19 -6.73 18.49 1.49
C GLU A 19 -7.90 17.51 1.62
N VAL A 20 -8.26 16.79 0.54
CA VAL A 20 -9.33 15.78 0.61
C VAL A 20 -8.98 14.66 1.60
N PHE A 21 -7.70 14.26 1.68
CA PHE A 21 -7.28 13.27 2.68
C PHE A 21 -7.52 13.75 4.11
N ARG A 22 -7.15 15.00 4.42
CA ARG A 22 -7.34 15.58 5.75
C ARG A 22 -8.80 15.86 6.08
N ASP A 23 -9.63 16.15 5.08
CA ASP A 23 -11.08 16.27 5.24
C ASP A 23 -11.75 14.92 5.51
N THR A 24 -11.12 13.81 5.11
CA THR A 24 -11.63 12.45 5.32
C THR A 24 -11.34 11.95 6.74
N THR A 25 -10.11 12.15 7.23
CA THR A 25 -9.67 11.74 8.58
C THR A 25 -8.56 12.66 9.08
N PRO A 26 -8.47 12.95 10.39
CA PRO A 26 -7.31 13.64 10.94
C PRO A 26 -6.03 12.78 10.94
N LEU A 27 -6.16 11.45 10.81
CA LEU A 27 -5.05 10.50 10.85
C LEU A 27 -4.52 10.24 9.43
N VAL A 28 -3.68 11.16 8.94
CA VAL A 28 -3.06 11.10 7.61
C VAL A 28 -1.54 11.07 7.73
N GLU A 29 -0.92 10.03 7.17
CA GLU A 29 0.53 9.91 7.04
C GLU A 29 0.96 10.00 5.57
N PRO A 30 1.57 11.12 5.13
CA PRO A 30 2.11 11.26 3.79
C PRO A 30 3.27 10.28 3.53
N LEU A 31 3.30 9.65 2.35
CA LEU A 31 4.40 8.80 1.89
C LEU A 31 5.13 9.40 0.69
N SER A 32 4.40 10.04 -0.23
CA SER A 32 4.94 10.75 -1.40
C SER A 32 4.06 11.97 -1.73
N ILE A 33 4.32 12.61 -2.87
CA ILE A 33 3.51 13.73 -3.38
C ILE A 33 2.06 13.31 -3.70
N ASP A 34 1.80 12.02 -3.91
CA ASP A 34 0.51 11.48 -4.36
C ASP A 34 0.06 10.23 -3.58
N GLU A 35 0.84 9.77 -2.59
CA GLU A 35 0.52 8.63 -1.74
C GLU A 35 0.49 9.01 -0.26
N ALA A 36 -0.52 8.51 0.47
CA ALA A 36 -0.65 8.65 1.92
C ALA A 36 -1.36 7.43 2.51
N PHE A 37 -1.14 7.18 3.81
CA PHE A 37 -1.96 6.28 4.61
C PHE A 37 -2.99 7.07 5.40
N LEU A 38 -4.21 6.55 5.46
CA LEU A 38 -5.34 7.13 6.18
C LEU A 38 -5.88 6.08 7.16
N ASP A 39 -6.00 6.42 8.44
CA ASP A 39 -6.72 5.58 9.41
C ASP A 39 -8.18 6.05 9.51
N VAL A 40 -9.08 5.10 9.25
CA VAL A 40 -10.54 5.31 9.23
C VAL A 40 -11.26 4.41 10.25
N SER A 41 -10.52 3.72 11.13
CA SER A 41 -11.07 2.76 12.08
C SER A 41 -12.12 3.39 13.02
N GLY A 42 -11.96 4.66 13.38
CA GLY A 42 -12.90 5.43 14.20
C GLY A 42 -14.12 5.99 13.45
N LEU A 43 -14.22 5.84 12.13
CA LEU A 43 -15.22 6.53 11.31
C LEU A 43 -16.46 5.70 10.98
N LEU A 44 -16.49 4.41 11.35
CA LEU A 44 -17.53 3.46 10.94
C LEU A 44 -18.97 3.96 11.17
N ARG A 45 -19.22 4.60 12.31
CA ARG A 45 -20.57 5.07 12.70
C ARG A 45 -20.96 6.42 12.08
N ILE A 46 -19.98 7.18 11.58
CA ILE A 46 -20.17 8.57 11.11
C ILE A 46 -20.16 8.60 9.58
N SER A 47 -19.22 7.87 8.96
CA SER A 47 -18.91 7.95 7.54
C SER A 47 -19.10 6.62 6.79
N GLY A 48 -19.59 5.58 7.46
CA GLY A 48 -19.86 4.27 6.86
C GLY A 48 -18.66 3.32 6.87
N THR A 49 -18.74 2.25 6.10
CA THR A 49 -17.67 1.23 6.05
C THR A 49 -16.40 1.79 5.42
N PRO A 50 -15.21 1.18 5.65
CA PRO A 50 -13.99 1.59 4.95
C PRO A 50 -14.15 1.64 3.43
N ARG A 51 -14.97 0.75 2.84
CA ARG A 51 -15.29 0.75 1.42
C ARG A 51 -16.08 2.00 1.01
N ASP A 52 -17.09 2.39 1.79
CA ASP A 52 -17.91 3.59 1.53
C ASP A 52 -17.07 4.87 1.63
N ILE A 53 -16.22 4.95 2.65
CA ILE A 53 -15.29 6.05 2.86
C ILE A 53 -14.33 6.16 1.67
N ALA A 54 -13.74 5.04 1.24
CA ALA A 54 -12.82 5.04 0.11
C ALA A 54 -13.50 5.37 -1.23
N ALA A 55 -14.74 4.91 -1.45
CA ALA A 55 -15.51 5.28 -2.65
C ALA A 55 -15.77 6.79 -2.68
N THR A 56 -16.16 7.37 -1.54
CA THR A 56 -16.36 8.81 -1.38
C THR A 56 -15.07 9.59 -1.58
N LEU A 57 -13.97 9.15 -0.96
CA LEU A 57 -12.64 9.73 -1.11
C LEU A 57 -12.21 9.79 -2.58
N ARG A 58 -12.37 8.68 -3.32
CA ARG A 58 -12.04 8.62 -4.76
C ARG A 58 -12.85 9.62 -5.56
N ALA A 59 -14.17 9.71 -5.31
CA ALA A 59 -15.05 10.65 -5.98
C ALA A 59 -14.65 12.11 -5.68
N GLU A 60 -14.36 12.43 -4.42
CA GLU A 60 -13.98 13.78 -4.00
C GLU A 60 -12.62 14.20 -4.55
N VAL A 61 -11.63 13.30 -4.58
CA VAL A 61 -10.34 13.57 -5.22
C VAL A 61 -10.52 13.81 -6.72
N ARG A 62 -11.31 12.97 -7.39
CA ARG A 62 -11.62 13.15 -8.82
C ARG A 62 -12.29 14.50 -9.08
N ARG A 63 -13.23 14.91 -8.23
CA ARG A 63 -13.98 16.16 -8.35
C ARG A 63 -13.12 17.41 -8.08
N ARG A 64 -12.28 17.39 -7.04
CA ARG A 64 -11.54 18.57 -6.55
C ARG A 64 -10.14 18.71 -7.16
N ALA A 65 -9.43 17.60 -7.32
CA ALA A 65 -8.05 17.60 -7.78
C ALA A 65 -7.93 17.25 -9.27
N GLY A 66 -8.80 16.38 -9.78
CA GLY A 66 -8.85 15.96 -11.20
C GLY A 66 -8.30 14.56 -11.47
N PRO A 67 -7.10 14.19 -10.99
CA PRO A 67 -6.56 12.84 -11.19
C PRO A 67 -7.42 11.75 -10.52
N PRO A 68 -7.57 10.57 -11.14
CA PRO A 68 -8.06 9.39 -10.42
C PRO A 68 -7.02 8.92 -9.39
N ILE A 69 -7.49 8.29 -8.32
CA ILE A 69 -6.63 7.62 -7.35
C ILE A 69 -7.05 6.17 -7.19
N THR A 70 -6.07 5.34 -6.83
CA THR A 70 -6.29 3.95 -6.42
C THR A 70 -6.22 3.83 -4.91
N VAL A 71 -7.16 3.12 -4.31
CA VAL A 71 -7.24 2.91 -2.87
C VAL A 71 -7.18 1.42 -2.55
N GLY A 72 -6.29 1.06 -1.63
CA GLY A 72 -6.20 -0.28 -1.05
C GLY A 72 -6.60 -0.23 0.42
N ILE A 73 -7.43 -1.18 0.85
CA ILE A 73 -7.92 -1.29 2.23
C ILE A 73 -7.47 -2.64 2.80
N ALA A 74 -6.84 -2.61 3.97
CA ALA A 74 -6.47 -3.78 4.76
C ALA A 74 -6.22 -3.37 6.23
N ARG A 75 -6.01 -4.32 7.14
CA ARG A 75 -5.77 -4.02 8.57
C ARG A 75 -4.39 -3.44 8.87
N THR A 76 -3.41 -3.67 8.01
CA THR A 76 -2.04 -3.18 8.18
C THR A 76 -1.68 -2.19 7.09
N LYS A 77 -0.78 -1.24 7.40
CA LYS A 77 -0.23 -0.30 6.41
C LYS A 77 0.42 -1.04 5.25
N PHE A 78 1.24 -2.04 5.57
CA PHE A 78 1.88 -2.90 4.58
C PHE A 78 0.87 -3.47 3.59
N LEU A 79 -0.16 -4.17 4.08
CA LEU A 79 -1.09 -4.85 3.19
C LEU A 79 -2.00 -3.86 2.45
N ALA A 80 -2.34 -2.72 3.06
CA ALA A 80 -3.08 -1.65 2.38
C ALA A 80 -2.27 -1.08 1.20
N LYS A 81 -0.95 -0.93 1.36
CA LYS A 81 -0.05 -0.51 0.27
C LYS A 81 -0.01 -1.55 -0.85
N VAL A 82 0.12 -2.83 -0.49
CA VAL A 82 0.09 -3.94 -1.46
C VAL A 82 -1.23 -3.96 -2.22
N ALA A 83 -2.36 -3.89 -1.51
CA ALA A 83 -3.69 -3.85 -2.09
C ALA A 83 -3.87 -2.67 -3.04
N SER A 84 -3.39 -1.47 -2.66
CA SER A 84 -3.44 -0.29 -3.52
C SER A 84 -2.65 -0.52 -4.81
N ARG A 85 -1.45 -1.12 -4.74
CA ARG A 85 -0.67 -1.45 -5.93
C ARG A 85 -1.38 -2.45 -6.84
N GLN A 86 -1.98 -3.49 -6.28
CA GLN A 86 -2.71 -4.53 -7.03
C GLN A 86 -4.02 -4.01 -7.63
N GLY A 87 -4.63 -2.99 -7.02
CA GLY A 87 -5.83 -2.34 -7.53
C GLY A 87 -5.58 -1.31 -8.65
N LYS A 88 -4.33 -1.01 -9.02
CA LYS A 88 -4.06 -0.01 -10.08
C LYS A 88 -4.47 -0.56 -11.46
N PRO A 89 -4.89 0.30 -12.41
CA PRO A 89 -5.15 1.75 -12.27
C PRO A 89 -6.59 2.07 -11.84
N ASP A 90 -6.79 3.22 -11.18
CA ASP A 90 -8.10 3.77 -10.77
C ASP A 90 -9.03 2.77 -10.06
N GLY A 91 -8.46 1.88 -9.23
CA GLY A 91 -9.23 0.86 -8.53
C GLY A 91 -9.51 1.14 -7.05
N LEU A 92 -10.40 0.33 -6.50
CA LEU A 92 -10.67 0.22 -5.08
C LEU A 92 -10.61 -1.26 -4.71
N LEU A 93 -9.56 -1.66 -3.98
CA LEU A 93 -9.37 -3.04 -3.55
C LEU A 93 -9.49 -3.15 -2.03
N VAL A 94 -10.41 -3.99 -1.57
CA VAL A 94 -10.57 -4.34 -0.16
C VAL A 94 -10.04 -5.75 0.04
N VAL A 95 -9.12 -5.91 0.98
CA VAL A 95 -8.68 -7.23 1.45
C VAL A 95 -9.33 -7.47 2.79
N GLU A 96 -10.28 -8.41 2.82
CA GLU A 96 -11.03 -8.71 4.04
C GLU A 96 -10.11 -9.34 5.10
N PRO A 97 -10.31 -9.06 6.41
CA PRO A 97 -9.44 -9.55 7.49
C PRO A 97 -9.17 -11.07 7.49
N HIS A 98 -10.12 -11.87 7.00
CA HIS A 98 -10.02 -13.33 6.96
C HIS A 98 -9.34 -13.85 5.67
N GLU A 99 -9.13 -13.00 4.68
CA GLU A 99 -8.52 -13.32 3.39
C GLU A 99 -7.11 -12.72 3.24
N GLU A 100 -6.61 -11.98 4.23
CA GLU A 100 -5.34 -11.24 4.11
C GLU A 100 -4.15 -12.13 3.74
N LEU A 101 -4.02 -13.30 4.38
CA LEU A 101 -2.94 -14.23 4.08
C LEU A 101 -3.15 -14.97 2.75
N SER A 102 -4.38 -15.36 2.42
CA SER A 102 -4.66 -16.02 1.13
C SER A 102 -4.48 -15.07 -0.05
N PHE A 103 -4.76 -13.78 0.14
CA PHE A 103 -4.46 -12.72 -0.82
C PHE A 103 -2.96 -12.49 -0.99
N LEU A 104 -2.22 -12.45 0.13
CA LEU A 104 -0.80 -12.09 0.13
C LEU A 104 0.12 -13.20 -0.40
N ARG A 105 -0.12 -14.45 0.03
CA ARG A 105 0.75 -15.61 -0.27
C ARG A 105 1.07 -15.84 -1.76
N PRO A 106 0.11 -15.78 -2.70
CA PRO A 106 0.40 -16.02 -4.12
C PRO A 106 1.15 -14.88 -4.80
N LEU A 107 1.31 -13.73 -4.14
CA LEU A 107 1.98 -12.58 -4.75
C LEU A 107 3.47 -12.83 -4.93
N PRO A 108 4.10 -12.25 -5.97
CA PRO A 108 5.54 -12.32 -6.14
C PRO A 108 6.26 -11.59 -4.99
N VAL A 109 7.48 -12.00 -4.63
CA VAL A 109 8.23 -11.37 -3.52
C VAL A 109 8.45 -9.86 -3.69
N GLN A 110 8.48 -9.36 -4.94
CA GLN A 110 8.55 -7.95 -5.31
C GLN A 110 7.32 -7.13 -4.88
N ALA A 111 6.22 -7.80 -4.50
CA ALA A 111 5.06 -7.16 -3.92
C ALA A 111 5.33 -6.70 -2.48
N LEU A 112 6.27 -7.33 -1.76
CA LEU A 112 6.61 -6.94 -0.40
C LEU A 112 7.23 -5.54 -0.37
N TRP A 113 6.72 -4.69 0.52
CA TRP A 113 7.20 -3.32 0.66
C TRP A 113 8.61 -3.33 1.24
N GLY A 114 9.58 -2.85 0.44
CA GLY A 114 11.01 -2.88 0.77
C GLY A 114 11.81 -3.89 -0.05
N VAL A 115 11.15 -4.78 -0.80
CA VAL A 115 11.82 -5.69 -1.74
C VAL A 115 12.02 -4.98 -3.08
N GLY A 116 13.23 -4.45 -3.29
CA GLY A 116 13.66 -3.94 -4.59
C GLY A 116 14.15 -5.05 -5.54
N ALA A 117 14.48 -4.66 -6.78
CA ALA A 117 14.92 -5.59 -7.83
C ALA A 117 16.12 -6.45 -7.41
N ILE A 118 17.10 -5.87 -6.71
CA ILE A 118 18.31 -6.57 -6.24
C ILE A 118 17.94 -7.67 -5.23
N THR A 119 17.11 -7.34 -4.23
CA THR A 119 16.69 -8.30 -3.20
C THR A 119 15.86 -9.43 -3.82
N ALA A 120 14.94 -9.07 -4.73
CA ALA A 120 14.13 -10.05 -5.43
C ALA A 120 14.96 -11.01 -6.28
N GLU A 121 15.99 -10.51 -6.98
CA GLU A 121 16.89 -11.35 -7.77
C GLU A 121 17.68 -12.30 -6.88
N LYS A 122 18.17 -11.84 -5.72
CA LYS A 122 18.83 -12.72 -4.73
C LYS A 122 17.90 -13.84 -4.28
N LEU A 123 16.64 -13.52 -3.93
CA LEU A 123 15.65 -14.52 -3.52
C LEU A 123 15.36 -15.53 -4.64
N ARG A 124 15.27 -15.06 -5.88
CA ARG A 124 15.03 -15.88 -7.06
C ARG A 124 16.13 -16.93 -7.31
N VAL A 125 17.40 -16.59 -7.03
CA VAL A 125 18.52 -17.55 -7.12
C VAL A 125 18.32 -18.75 -6.19
N TYR A 126 17.62 -18.56 -5.08
CA TYR A 126 17.29 -19.63 -4.12
C TYR A 126 15.92 -20.28 -4.36
N GLY A 127 15.29 -20.03 -5.51
CA GLY A 127 13.98 -20.60 -5.86
C GLY A 127 12.80 -19.96 -5.13
N ILE A 128 12.99 -18.81 -4.48
CA ILE A 128 11.93 -18.08 -3.80
C ILE A 128 11.31 -17.09 -4.80
N HIS A 129 10.07 -17.35 -5.20
CA HIS A 129 9.39 -16.55 -6.22
C HIS A 129 8.20 -15.78 -5.65
N THR A 130 7.49 -16.39 -4.71
CA THR A 130 6.25 -15.88 -4.12
C THR A 130 6.42 -15.64 -2.62
N VAL A 131 5.48 -14.90 -2.04
CA VAL A 131 5.44 -14.69 -0.58
C VAL A 131 5.25 -16.02 0.16
N ALA A 132 4.56 -16.98 -0.44
CA ALA A 132 4.38 -18.32 0.12
C ALA A 132 5.70 -19.10 0.27
N ASP A 133 6.74 -18.75 -0.49
CA ASP A 133 8.05 -19.42 -0.46
C ASP A 133 8.95 -18.90 0.67
N LEU A 134 8.54 -17.85 1.40
CA LEU A 134 9.34 -17.19 2.43
C LEU A 134 9.28 -17.92 3.77
N GLY A 135 10.23 -18.83 4.00
CA GLY A 135 10.46 -19.49 5.30
C GLY A 135 11.41 -18.73 6.23
N GLU A 136 11.19 -18.80 7.55
CA GLU A 136 11.97 -18.06 8.57
C GLU A 136 13.46 -18.42 8.59
N SER A 137 13.78 -19.71 8.54
CA SER A 137 15.14 -20.23 8.78
C SER A 137 16.12 -19.95 7.65
N THR A 138 15.63 -19.65 6.44
CA THR A 138 16.46 -19.49 5.23
C THR A 138 16.71 -18.03 4.86
N LEU A 139 15.90 -17.08 5.35
CA LEU A 139 16.01 -15.68 4.94
C LEU A 139 17.19 -14.94 5.58
N ALA A 140 17.49 -15.24 6.86
CA ALA A 140 18.55 -14.54 7.58
C ALA A 140 19.93 -14.76 6.96
N SER A 141 20.20 -15.95 6.41
CA SER A 141 21.46 -16.27 5.73
C SER A 141 21.56 -15.67 4.32
N MET A 142 20.43 -15.44 3.65
CA MET A 142 20.40 -14.91 2.26
C MET A 142 20.48 -13.39 2.19
N VAL A 143 19.73 -12.70 3.03
CA VAL A 143 19.56 -11.22 2.96
C VAL A 143 20.04 -10.50 4.21
N GLY A 144 20.62 -11.23 5.17
CA GLY A 144 21.02 -10.72 6.47
C GLY A 144 19.91 -10.78 7.50
N ARG A 145 20.27 -10.83 8.78
CA ARG A 145 19.34 -11.08 9.90
C ARG A 145 18.18 -10.06 9.96
N ALA A 146 18.48 -8.77 9.87
CA ALA A 146 17.48 -7.71 10.00
C ALA A 146 16.45 -7.76 8.86
N MET A 147 16.92 -7.82 7.60
CA MET A 147 16.05 -7.92 6.44
C MET A 147 15.29 -9.25 6.43
N GLY A 148 15.94 -10.36 6.78
CA GLY A 148 15.29 -11.67 6.82
C GLY A 148 14.14 -11.71 7.82
N HIS A 149 14.34 -11.16 9.01
CA HIS A 149 13.27 -11.00 10.01
C HIS A 149 12.14 -10.12 9.48
N GLN A 150 12.46 -8.96 8.88
CA GLN A 150 11.45 -8.07 8.30
C GLN A 150 10.62 -8.77 7.21
N LEU A 151 11.26 -9.46 6.27
CA LEU A 151 10.56 -10.18 5.21
C LEU A 151 9.68 -11.30 5.76
N HIS A 152 10.16 -12.00 6.79
CA HIS A 152 9.36 -12.99 7.48
C HIS A 152 8.11 -12.38 8.13
N CYS A 153 8.24 -11.27 8.86
CA CYS A 153 7.10 -10.56 9.43
C CYS A 153 6.10 -10.11 8.35
N LEU A 154 6.59 -9.47 7.27
CA LEU A 154 5.74 -9.00 6.18
C LEU A 154 5.04 -10.16 5.46
N ALA A 155 5.70 -11.30 5.26
CA ALA A 155 5.10 -12.49 4.66
C ALA A 155 3.92 -13.05 5.48
N HIS A 156 3.91 -12.79 6.78
CA HIS A 156 2.83 -13.17 7.71
C HIS A 156 1.88 -12.01 8.02
N ASN A 157 1.92 -10.92 7.24
CA ASN A 157 1.17 -9.70 7.45
C ASN A 157 1.34 -9.10 8.87
N VAL A 158 2.53 -9.29 9.48
CA VAL A 158 2.88 -8.69 10.75
C VAL A 158 3.58 -7.36 10.48
N ASP A 159 2.85 -6.27 10.69
CA ASP A 159 3.35 -4.91 10.55
C ASP A 159 2.87 -4.06 11.74
N PRO A 160 3.77 -3.69 12.69
CA PRO A 160 3.39 -2.94 13.88
C PRO A 160 3.21 -1.44 13.63
N ARG A 161 3.50 -0.93 12.42
CA ARG A 161 3.43 0.50 12.12
C ARG A 161 1.99 1.00 12.12
N ARG A 162 1.71 2.06 12.88
CA ARG A 162 0.41 2.76 12.96
C ARG A 162 0.47 4.10 12.23
N VAL A 163 -0.68 4.55 11.71
CA VAL A 163 -0.87 5.90 11.13
C VAL A 163 -0.98 6.91 12.27
#